data_AF-A0AA38KLY0-F1
#
_entry.id   AF-A0AA38KLY0-F1
#
_cell.length_a   1.000
_cell.length_b   1.000
_cell.length_c   1.000
_cell.angle_alpha   90.00
_cell.angle_beta   90.00
_cell.angle_gamma   90.00
#
_symmetry.space_group_name_H-M   'P 1'
#
loop_
_entity.id
_entity.type
_entity.pdbx_description
1 polymer ?
#
loop_
_entity_poly.entity_id
_entity_poly.type
_entity_poly.pdbx_seq_one_letter_code
_entity_poly.pdbx_strand_id
1 'polypeptide(L)'
;FSSVTLHGLTSSDDGECSITLNREQSFPAKRYSADDEGRAAVEEQKWNAISPPADQLHADLQIIDQLSEGRLGQVFSARLVRLRKSIHGETLPSGCIPLPSQFCIKLAKPEYIRSLAREAWFYEQLSKEDSYPGVVTPVCFGFFACRVPDNVQVRSWSSIEIEPEEPLDVPEGEEPIYDFYDDDEEGWYCYFDDGRRSHLDSPWHLQQWKARTDRSPFVGILITERLGAQMPTEYCPPRQKGVSRSLPEELSELLMLLEDLNAVGIVHGDIKLNNILSRASESWLSSEVCPHHRRIHPWRLIDFDRSSKYDPANPIDSPYVSTIQNYAADDICYQ
;
A
#
# COMPACT_ATOMS: atom_id res chain seq x y z
N PHE A 1 11.38 10.81 2.73
CA PHE A 1 11.71 11.29 4.09
C PHE A 1 12.39 10.16 4.86
N SER A 2 13.37 10.45 5.70
CA SER A 2 13.98 9.46 6.62
C SER A 2 13.16 9.28 7.90
N SER A 3 12.40 10.31 8.28
CA SER A 3 11.58 10.35 9.48
C SER A 3 10.48 11.40 9.33
N VAL A 4 9.44 11.28 10.15
CA VAL A 4 8.32 12.22 10.18
C VAL A 4 7.84 12.46 11.61
N THR A 5 7.45 13.69 11.93
CA THR A 5 6.73 14.01 13.16
C THR A 5 5.27 14.27 12.81
N LEU A 6 4.35 13.52 13.42
CA LEU A 6 2.91 13.70 13.27
C LEU A 6 2.32 14.47 14.45
N HIS A 7 1.56 15.52 14.13
CA HIS A 7 0.77 16.30 15.06
C HIS A 7 -0.72 15.93 14.92
N GLY A 8 -1.45 15.88 16.04
CA GLY A 8 -2.89 15.57 16.06
C GLY A 8 -3.28 14.10 16.19
N LEU A 9 -2.31 13.18 16.07
CA LEU A 9 -2.58 11.74 16.12
C LEU A 9 -2.61 11.17 17.56
N THR A 10 -1.83 11.76 18.45
CA THR A 10 -1.54 11.20 19.78
C THR A 10 -1.88 12.16 20.91
N SER A 11 -2.15 11.61 22.09
CA SER A 11 -2.29 12.37 23.34
C SER A 11 -1.58 11.68 24.50
N SER A 12 -1.26 12.46 25.51
CA SER A 12 -0.70 12.04 26.79
C SER A 12 -1.53 12.62 27.93
N ASP A 13 -1.16 12.31 29.18
CA ASP A 13 -1.80 12.90 30.38
C ASP A 13 -1.74 14.44 30.40
N ASP A 14 -0.71 15.03 29.77
CA ASP A 14 -0.51 16.47 29.66
C ASP A 14 -1.27 17.11 28.46
N GLY A 15 -2.03 16.32 27.71
CA GLY A 15 -2.82 16.76 26.56
C GLY A 15 -2.30 16.25 25.22
N GLU A 16 -2.56 17.01 24.14
CA GLU A 16 -2.14 16.63 22.79
C GLU A 16 -0.62 16.62 22.66
N CYS A 17 -0.08 15.56 22.07
CA CYS A 17 1.35 15.42 21.83
C CYS A 17 1.61 14.97 20.40
N SER A 18 2.83 15.20 19.92
CA SER A 18 3.29 14.71 18.62
C SER A 18 4.11 13.43 18.78
N ILE A 19 4.05 12.56 17.79
CA ILE A 19 4.85 11.33 17.72
C ILE A 19 5.82 11.40 16.55
N THR A 20 7.04 10.91 16.72
CA THR A 20 8.05 10.85 15.66
C THR A 20 8.28 9.42 15.24
N LEU A 21 8.18 9.18 13.93
CA LEU A 21 8.34 7.87 13.31
C LEU A 21 9.55 7.88 12.37
N ASN A 22 10.24 6.75 12.31
CA ASN A 22 11.36 6.57 11.39
C ASN A 22 10.89 5.81 10.16
N ARG A 23 11.53 6.05 9.02
CA ARG A 23 11.30 5.26 7.82
C ARG A 23 11.79 3.84 8.11
N GLU A 24 10.90 2.88 7.95
CA GLU A 24 11.22 1.48 8.12
C GLU A 24 11.31 0.77 6.76
N GLN A 25 11.93 -0.42 6.77
CA GLN A 25 11.94 -1.30 5.61
C GLN A 25 10.50 -1.74 5.31
N SER A 26 10.13 -1.86 4.03
CA SER A 26 8.86 -2.47 3.62
C SER A 26 8.93 -4.01 3.71
N PHE A 27 7.82 -4.71 3.43
CA PHE A 27 7.77 -6.17 3.54
C PHE A 27 7.62 -6.88 2.18
N PRO A 28 8.70 -7.53 1.65
CA PRO A 28 8.69 -8.21 0.36
C PRO A 28 7.83 -9.45 0.29
N ALA A 29 6.99 -9.60 -0.76
CA ALA A 29 6.17 -10.79 -0.99
C ALA A 29 6.98 -11.95 -1.57
N LYS A 30 6.56 -13.20 -1.35
CA LYS A 30 7.09 -14.33 -2.12
C LYS A 30 6.63 -14.24 -3.57
N ARG A 31 7.28 -15.00 -4.44
CA ARG A 31 6.88 -15.12 -5.85
C ARG A 31 5.61 -15.95 -5.96
N TYR A 32 4.58 -15.34 -6.53
CA TYR A 32 3.42 -16.04 -7.07
C TYR A 32 3.80 -16.74 -8.38
N SER A 33 3.37 -17.99 -8.56
CA SER A 33 3.52 -18.76 -9.80
C SER A 33 2.29 -19.64 -10.00
N ALA A 34 1.72 -19.60 -11.20
CA ALA A 34 0.69 -20.54 -11.66
C ALA A 34 1.30 -21.79 -12.32
N ASP A 35 2.63 -21.81 -12.52
CA ASP A 35 3.36 -22.98 -13.00
C ASP A 35 3.60 -23.98 -11.86
N ASP A 36 2.83 -25.08 -11.86
CA ASP A 36 2.96 -26.21 -10.93
C ASP A 36 4.36 -26.86 -10.96
N GLU A 37 5.11 -26.71 -12.07
CA GLU A 37 6.47 -27.26 -12.21
C GLU A 37 7.52 -26.41 -11.49
N GLY A 38 7.13 -25.25 -10.94
CA GLY A 38 7.98 -24.41 -10.10
C GLY A 38 9.25 -23.94 -10.82
N ARG A 39 9.18 -23.69 -12.14
CA ARG A 39 10.36 -23.30 -12.92
C ARG A 39 11.08 -22.12 -12.25
N ALA A 40 12.39 -22.27 -12.10
CA ALA A 40 13.24 -21.28 -11.45
C ALA A 40 13.08 -19.94 -12.17
N ALA A 41 12.89 -18.86 -11.41
CA ALA A 41 12.82 -17.52 -11.94
C ALA A 41 14.07 -17.21 -12.77
N VAL A 42 13.89 -16.54 -13.90
CA VAL A 42 14.99 -16.28 -14.84
C VAL A 42 15.83 -15.06 -14.41
N GLU A 43 15.39 -14.27 -13.43
CA GLU A 43 16.02 -12.99 -13.08
C GLU A 43 16.50 -12.80 -11.63
N GLU A 44 17.66 -12.12 -11.54
CA GLU A 44 18.29 -11.57 -10.34
C GLU A 44 17.65 -10.26 -9.83
N GLN A 45 16.58 -9.73 -10.45
CA GLN A 45 16.23 -8.33 -10.25
C GLN A 45 14.92 -8.08 -9.48
N LYS A 46 15.05 -7.13 -8.55
CA LYS A 46 14.01 -6.29 -7.95
C LYS A 46 13.08 -6.85 -6.84
N TRP A 47 13.25 -8.03 -6.26
CA TRP A 47 12.35 -8.41 -5.12
C TRP A 47 12.66 -7.75 -3.77
N ASN A 48 13.88 -7.25 -3.58
CA ASN A 48 14.28 -6.70 -2.29
C ASN A 48 13.53 -5.40 -1.98
N ALA A 49 13.16 -5.24 -0.71
CA ALA A 49 12.73 -3.95 -0.17
C ALA A 49 13.84 -2.92 -0.33
N ILE A 50 13.46 -1.67 -0.59
CA ILE A 50 14.43 -0.58 -0.68
C ILE A 50 14.93 -0.27 0.73
N SER A 51 16.25 -0.14 0.89
CA SER A 51 16.81 0.27 2.18
C SER A 51 16.30 1.65 2.58
N PRO A 52 15.83 1.84 3.82
CA PRO A 52 15.41 3.14 4.29
C PRO A 52 16.53 4.18 4.11
N PRO A 53 16.19 5.41 3.67
CA PRO A 53 17.18 6.45 3.52
C PRO A 53 17.68 6.90 4.90
N ALA A 54 18.96 6.67 5.20
CA ALA A 54 19.62 7.19 6.38
C ALA A 54 19.90 8.70 6.23
N ASP A 55 19.74 9.46 7.33
CA ASP A 55 20.12 10.88 7.45
C ASP A 55 19.56 11.83 6.38
N GLN A 56 18.40 11.48 5.80
CA GLN A 56 17.67 12.36 4.88
C GLN A 56 16.68 13.29 5.61
N LEU A 57 15.90 13.99 4.80
CA LEU A 57 14.86 14.94 5.18
C LEU A 57 13.88 14.39 6.22
N HIS A 58 13.52 15.26 7.15
CA HIS A 58 12.48 15.05 8.15
C HIS A 58 11.27 15.95 7.86
N ALA A 59 10.05 15.41 7.91
CA ALA A 59 8.82 16.16 7.65
C ALA A 59 7.93 16.26 8.90
N ASP A 60 7.48 17.48 9.21
CA ASP A 60 6.50 17.75 10.26
C ASP A 60 5.12 17.83 9.58
N LEU A 61 4.23 16.90 9.90
CA LEU A 61 2.90 16.81 9.29
C LEU A 61 1.81 17.02 10.34
N GLN A 62 0.78 17.78 9.98
CA GLN A 62 -0.40 18.00 10.82
C GLN A 62 -1.59 17.24 10.23
N ILE A 63 -2.17 16.34 11.02
CA ILE A 63 -3.44 15.70 10.71
C ILE A 63 -4.55 16.76 10.68
N ILE A 64 -5.41 16.71 9.67
CA ILE A 64 -6.50 17.66 9.46
C ILE A 64 -7.85 16.98 9.72
N ASP A 65 -8.14 15.92 8.97
CA ASP A 65 -9.43 15.23 8.99
C ASP A 65 -9.26 13.74 8.67
N GLN A 66 -10.19 12.92 9.17
CA GLN A 66 -10.28 11.51 8.79
C GLN A 66 -11.04 11.40 7.47
N LEU A 67 -10.43 10.73 6.50
CA LEU A 67 -10.96 10.53 5.15
C LEU A 67 -11.80 9.25 5.06
N SER A 68 -11.31 8.16 5.65
CA SER A 68 -11.98 6.86 5.62
C SER A 68 -11.48 5.94 6.74
N GLU A 69 -12.16 4.81 6.88
CA GLU A 69 -11.76 3.69 7.73
C GLU A 69 -12.02 2.39 6.98
N GLY A 70 -11.13 1.43 7.14
CA GLY A 70 -11.24 0.10 6.54
C GLY A 70 -10.61 -0.97 7.43
N ARG A 71 -10.50 -2.19 6.89
CA ARG A 71 -9.99 -3.36 7.61
C ARG A 71 -8.60 -3.11 8.22
N LEU A 72 -7.65 -2.63 7.40
CA LEU A 72 -6.26 -2.43 7.84
C LEU A 72 -6.08 -1.24 8.78
N GLY A 73 -6.99 -0.28 8.81
CA GLY A 73 -6.74 0.97 9.51
C GLY A 73 -7.58 2.15 9.07
N GLN A 74 -7.15 3.32 9.50
CA GLN A 74 -7.83 4.59 9.25
C GLN A 74 -6.98 5.47 8.35
N VAL A 75 -7.64 6.25 7.50
CA VAL A 75 -6.98 7.13 6.54
C VAL A 75 -7.26 8.58 6.91
N PHE A 76 -6.21 9.37 6.96
CA PHE A 76 -6.26 10.78 7.32
C PHE A 76 -5.69 11.66 6.21
N SER A 77 -6.24 12.86 6.14
CA SER A 77 -5.64 13.95 5.39
C SER A 77 -4.67 14.71 6.29
N ALA A 78 -3.52 15.11 5.73
CA ALA A 78 -2.52 15.86 6.45
C ALA A 78 -1.90 16.96 5.58
N ARG A 79 -1.35 17.99 6.22
CA ARG A 79 -0.54 19.03 5.55
C ARG A 79 0.88 19.07 6.09
N LEU A 80 1.81 19.44 5.23
CA LEU A 80 3.17 19.76 5.63
C LEU A 80 3.20 21.06 6.43
N VAL A 81 3.73 20.99 7.64
CA VAL A 81 4.01 22.14 8.49
C VAL A 81 5.40 22.66 8.21
N ARG A 82 6.39 21.75 8.20
CA ARG A 82 7.82 22.08 8.07
C ARG A 82 8.57 20.93 7.42
N LEU A 83 9.60 21.26 6.65
CA LEU A 83 10.57 20.31 6.13
C LEU A 83 11.95 20.64 6.69
N ARG A 84 12.67 19.66 7.21
CA ARG A 84 13.97 19.82 7.87
C ARG A 84 15.02 18.91 7.25
N LYS A 85 16.30 19.29 7.30
CA LYS A 85 17.41 18.44 6.83
C LYS A 85 17.53 17.13 7.62
N SER A 86 17.15 17.16 8.90
CA SER A 86 17.08 16.03 9.81
C SER A 86 16.14 16.37 10.99
N ILE A 87 15.87 15.42 11.89
CA ILE A 87 14.99 15.63 13.05
C ILE A 87 15.40 16.79 13.96
N HIS A 88 16.70 17.10 14.04
CA HIS A 88 17.25 18.24 14.79
C HIS A 88 17.92 19.28 13.88
N GLY A 89 17.74 19.14 12.57
CA GLY A 89 18.36 19.98 11.57
C GLY A 89 17.59 21.28 11.30
N GLU A 90 18.20 22.12 10.49
CA GLU A 90 17.61 23.37 10.02
C GLU A 90 16.36 23.12 9.18
N THR A 91 15.37 24.01 9.34
CA THR A 91 14.19 24.08 8.47
C THR A 91 14.62 24.55 7.08
N LEU A 92 14.18 23.83 6.07
CA LEU A 92 14.40 24.20 4.68
C LEU A 92 13.39 25.29 4.24
N PRO A 93 13.80 26.21 3.35
CA PRO A 93 12.87 27.19 2.78
C PRO A 93 11.69 26.54 2.07
N SER A 94 10.50 27.12 2.18
CA SER A 94 9.32 26.66 1.46
C SER A 94 9.56 26.64 -0.05
N GLY A 95 9.13 25.56 -0.72
CA GLY A 95 9.26 25.40 -2.17
C GLY A 95 10.65 24.99 -2.66
N CYS A 96 11.62 24.73 -1.78
CA CYS A 96 12.93 24.22 -2.19
C CYS A 96 12.86 22.83 -2.83
N ILE A 97 11.84 22.05 -2.49
CA ILE A 97 11.56 20.71 -3.01
C ILE A 97 10.08 20.71 -3.41
N PRO A 98 9.72 20.27 -4.63
CA PRO A 98 8.33 20.11 -5.02
C PRO A 98 7.69 19.02 -4.16
N LEU A 99 6.63 19.38 -3.43
CA LEU A 99 5.87 18.48 -2.57
C LEU A 99 4.37 18.80 -2.72
N PRO A 100 3.49 17.82 -2.47
CA PRO A 100 2.05 18.07 -2.49
C PRO A 100 1.65 19.03 -1.38
N SER A 101 0.57 19.78 -1.62
CA SER A 101 -0.07 20.62 -0.60
C SER A 101 -0.71 19.77 0.52
N GLN A 102 -1.14 18.55 0.18
CA GLN A 102 -1.75 17.60 1.10
C GLN A 102 -1.25 16.17 0.91
N PHE A 103 -1.14 15.48 2.03
CA PHE A 103 -0.72 14.09 2.14
C PHE A 103 -1.90 13.24 2.57
N CYS A 104 -1.87 11.98 2.16
CA CYS A 104 -2.71 10.93 2.70
C CYS A 104 -1.87 10.11 3.68
N ILE A 105 -2.38 9.87 4.88
CA ILE A 105 -1.74 9.08 5.92
C ILE A 105 -2.67 7.92 6.25
N LYS A 106 -2.28 6.70 5.88
CA LYS A 106 -2.95 5.47 6.31
C LYS A 106 -2.28 5.00 7.60
N LEU A 107 -3.02 5.03 8.70
CA LEU A 107 -2.63 4.54 10.01
C LEU A 107 -3.10 3.09 10.15
N ALA A 108 -2.18 2.16 10.34
CA ALA A 108 -2.54 0.76 10.60
C ALA A 108 -3.24 0.60 11.96
N LYS A 109 -4.20 -0.32 12.04
CA LYS A 109 -4.56 -0.91 13.34
C LYS A 109 -3.37 -1.74 13.84
N PRO A 110 -3.20 -1.92 15.16
CA PRO A 110 -2.05 -2.61 15.73
C PRO A 110 -1.78 -3.99 15.12
N GLU A 111 -2.84 -4.70 14.74
CA GLU A 111 -2.83 -6.06 14.21
C GLU A 111 -2.43 -6.12 12.73
N TYR A 112 -2.45 -5.01 11.99
CA TYR A 112 -2.28 -4.96 10.53
C TYR A 112 -1.05 -4.15 10.08
N ILE A 113 -0.12 -3.85 10.97
CA ILE A 113 1.10 -3.09 10.65
C ILE A 113 1.93 -3.79 9.57
N ARG A 114 2.04 -5.12 9.66
CA ARG A 114 2.71 -5.95 8.66
C ARG A 114 2.07 -5.83 7.30
N SER A 115 0.74 -5.81 7.25
CA SER A 115 0.01 -5.64 5.99
C SER A 115 0.24 -4.28 5.36
N LEU A 116 0.35 -3.24 6.19
CA LEU A 116 0.71 -1.91 5.70
C LEU A 116 2.16 -1.84 5.20
N ALA A 117 3.09 -2.57 5.84
CA ALA A 117 4.46 -2.73 5.35
C ALA A 117 4.51 -3.50 4.01
N ARG A 118 3.62 -4.49 3.81
CA ARG A 118 3.45 -5.22 2.54
C ARG A 118 2.95 -4.30 1.45
N GLU A 119 1.90 -3.53 1.69
CA GLU A 119 1.39 -2.54 0.74
C GLU A 119 2.47 -1.54 0.33
N ALA A 120 3.25 -1.04 1.30
CA ALA A 120 4.37 -0.14 1.03
C ALA A 120 5.42 -0.73 0.07
N TRP A 121 5.67 -2.04 0.17
CA TRP A 121 6.62 -2.73 -0.71
C TRP A 121 6.16 -2.73 -2.17
N PHE A 122 4.85 -2.86 -2.44
CA PHE A 122 4.32 -2.78 -3.80
C PHE A 122 4.48 -1.39 -4.41
N TYR A 123 4.25 -0.32 -3.64
CA TYR A 123 4.59 1.03 -4.11
C TYR A 123 6.09 1.19 -4.36
N GLU A 124 6.95 0.58 -3.54
CA GLU A 124 8.40 0.57 -3.79
C GLU A 124 8.73 -0.15 -5.11
N GLN A 125 8.07 -1.27 -5.42
CA GLN A 125 8.28 -1.99 -6.68
C GLN A 125 7.85 -1.15 -7.88
N LEU A 126 6.68 -0.53 -7.80
CA LEU A 126 6.15 0.33 -8.84
C LEU A 126 7.03 1.56 -9.05
N SER A 127 7.66 2.09 -8.00
CA SER A 127 8.60 3.23 -8.13
C SER A 127 9.94 2.91 -8.77
N LYS A 128 10.24 1.63 -9.03
CA LYS A 128 11.42 1.23 -9.82
C LYS A 128 11.21 1.39 -11.32
N GLU A 129 9.96 1.55 -11.76
CA GLU A 129 9.65 1.90 -13.14
C GLU A 129 9.51 3.41 -13.28
N ASP A 130 10.15 3.93 -14.32
CA ASP A 130 10.09 5.34 -14.65
C ASP A 130 8.62 5.73 -14.90
N SER A 131 8.19 6.83 -14.28
CA SER A 131 6.86 7.43 -14.43
C SER A 131 5.67 6.61 -13.91
N TYR A 132 5.84 5.52 -13.16
CA TYR A 132 4.70 4.84 -12.54
C TYR A 132 4.14 5.57 -11.32
N PRO A 133 4.97 6.05 -10.37
CA PRO A 133 4.51 6.91 -9.29
C PRO A 133 3.91 8.22 -9.81
N GLY A 134 2.71 8.54 -9.39
CA GLY A 134 1.97 9.71 -9.88
C GLY A 134 1.26 9.50 -11.22
N VAL A 135 1.38 8.33 -11.86
CA VAL A 135 0.63 7.99 -13.08
C VAL A 135 -0.33 6.84 -12.84
N VAL A 136 0.20 5.68 -12.42
CA VAL A 136 -0.59 4.46 -12.16
C VAL A 136 -1.00 4.38 -10.70
N THR A 137 -0.12 4.84 -9.80
CA THR A 137 -0.31 4.86 -8.35
C THR A 137 -0.07 6.26 -7.80
N PRO A 138 -0.52 6.57 -6.57
CA PRO A 138 -0.04 7.76 -5.89
C PRO A 138 1.47 7.69 -5.64
N VAL A 139 2.13 8.85 -5.63
CA VAL A 139 3.49 8.95 -5.10
C VAL A 139 3.50 8.53 -3.64
N CYS A 140 4.28 7.48 -3.34
CA CYS A 140 4.47 6.96 -2.01
C CYS A 140 5.71 7.59 -1.36
N PHE A 141 5.51 8.33 -0.27
CA PHE A 141 6.58 8.87 0.58
C PHE A 141 7.07 7.84 1.59
N GLY A 142 6.28 6.77 1.77
CA GLY A 142 6.67 5.47 2.31
C GLY A 142 6.14 5.10 3.67
N PHE A 143 6.71 4.03 4.20
CA PHE A 143 6.28 3.39 5.43
C PHE A 143 7.13 3.79 6.62
N PHE A 144 6.48 4.26 7.68
CA PHE A 144 7.12 4.73 8.88
C PHE A 144 6.54 4.01 10.08
N ALA A 145 7.39 3.63 11.03
CA ALA A 145 6.93 3.06 12.27
C ALA A 145 7.73 3.57 13.47
N CYS A 146 7.15 3.41 14.65
CA CYS A 146 7.86 3.56 15.91
C CYS A 146 7.14 2.81 17.03
N ARG A 147 7.86 2.56 18.11
CA ARG A 147 7.26 2.16 19.38
C ARG A 147 6.59 3.38 20.03
N VAL A 148 5.35 3.22 20.47
CA VAL A 148 4.62 4.24 21.22
C VAL A 148 5.15 4.28 22.65
N PRO A 149 5.50 5.46 23.20
CA PRO A 149 5.85 5.60 24.61
C PRO A 149 4.68 5.21 25.52
N ASP A 150 4.98 4.64 26.69
CA ASP A 150 3.96 4.11 27.61
C ASP A 150 2.94 5.16 28.10
N ASN A 151 3.32 6.44 28.10
CA ASN A 151 2.47 7.58 28.48
C ASN A 151 1.74 8.24 27.31
N VAL A 152 1.78 7.63 26.12
CA VAL A 152 1.17 8.15 24.89
C VAL A 152 0.10 7.19 24.40
N GLN A 153 -1.06 7.74 24.06
CA GLN A 153 -2.18 7.03 23.47
C GLN A 153 -2.40 7.52 22.04
N VAL A 154 -2.67 6.58 21.13
CA VAL A 154 -3.11 6.88 19.77
C VAL A 154 -4.61 7.07 19.81
N ARG A 155 -5.07 8.31 19.61
CA ARG A 155 -6.48 8.67 19.79
C ARG A 155 -7.41 7.78 18.98
N SER A 156 -7.01 7.51 17.74
CA SER A 156 -7.84 6.85 16.75
C SER A 156 -8.02 5.34 17.01
N TRP A 157 -7.18 4.71 17.83
CA TRP A 157 -7.37 3.31 18.22
C TRP A 157 -8.46 3.12 19.29
N SER A 158 -8.74 4.15 20.09
CA SER A 158 -9.75 4.06 21.16
C SER A 158 -11.18 3.83 20.66
N SER A 159 -11.43 4.07 19.38
CA SER A 159 -12.74 3.90 18.73
C SER A 159 -12.83 2.67 17.83
N ILE A 160 -11.78 1.84 17.74
CA ILE A 160 -11.78 0.69 16.84
C ILE A 160 -12.51 -0.47 17.53
N GLU A 161 -13.72 -0.76 17.05
CA GLU A 161 -14.33 -2.06 17.31
C GLU A 161 -13.52 -3.11 16.55
N ILE A 162 -12.83 -3.98 17.29
CA ILE A 162 -12.21 -5.16 16.73
C ILE A 162 -13.37 -6.12 16.47
N GLU A 163 -13.93 -6.10 15.27
CA GLU A 163 -14.74 -7.21 14.80
C GLU A 163 -13.76 -8.38 14.58
N PRO A 164 -13.81 -9.45 15.39
CA PRO A 164 -13.02 -10.62 15.10
C PRO A 164 -13.56 -11.19 13.78
N GLU A 165 -12.80 -11.06 12.68
CA GLU A 165 -12.97 -11.98 11.58
C GLU A 165 -12.86 -13.39 12.19
N GLU A 166 -13.87 -14.25 11.99
CA GLU A 166 -13.83 -15.62 12.50
C GLU A 166 -12.52 -16.24 12.02
N PRO A 167 -11.56 -16.51 12.92
CA PRO A 167 -10.26 -16.99 12.50
C PRO A 167 -10.45 -18.31 11.77
N LEU A 168 -9.92 -18.42 10.56
CA LEU A 168 -9.85 -19.69 9.83
C LEU A 168 -9.17 -20.71 10.74
N ASP A 169 -9.92 -21.72 11.18
CA ASP A 169 -9.47 -22.92 11.91
C ASP A 169 -8.24 -22.72 12.83
N VAL A 170 -8.27 -21.71 13.72
CA VAL A 170 -7.18 -21.53 14.69
C VAL A 170 -7.24 -22.70 15.70
N PRO A 171 -6.16 -23.48 15.85
CA PRO A 171 -6.11 -24.56 16.82
C PRO A 171 -6.48 -24.07 18.22
N GLU A 172 -7.20 -24.91 18.98
CA GLU A 172 -7.61 -24.57 20.33
C GLU A 172 -6.39 -24.21 21.20
N GLY A 173 -6.30 -22.93 21.61
CA GLY A 173 -5.21 -22.41 22.44
C GLY A 173 -4.21 -21.50 21.72
N GLU A 174 -4.35 -21.26 20.41
CA GLU A 174 -3.53 -20.29 19.68
C GLU A 174 -4.26 -18.94 19.53
N GLU A 175 -3.49 -17.84 19.54
CA GLU A 175 -4.03 -16.50 19.27
C GLU A 175 -4.18 -16.30 17.75
N PRO A 176 -5.30 -15.74 17.27
CA PRO A 176 -5.51 -15.51 15.84
C PRO A 176 -4.47 -14.53 15.28
N ILE A 177 -3.88 -14.90 14.15
CA ILE A 177 -2.97 -14.04 13.38
C ILE A 177 -3.80 -13.31 12.34
N TYR A 178 -4.16 -12.06 12.63
CA TYR A 178 -5.01 -11.25 11.75
C TYR A 178 -4.31 -10.81 10.44
N ASP A 179 -2.98 -10.74 10.42
CA ASP A 179 -2.18 -10.31 9.27
C ASP A 179 -1.50 -11.46 8.51
N PHE A 180 -2.10 -12.66 8.55
CA PHE A 180 -1.60 -13.83 7.84
C PHE A 180 -1.77 -13.69 6.32
N TYR A 181 -0.75 -14.12 5.57
CA TYR A 181 -0.78 -14.19 4.11
C TYR A 181 -0.68 -15.62 3.63
N ASP A 182 -1.32 -15.95 2.50
CA ASP A 182 -1.16 -17.24 1.83
C ASP A 182 0.33 -17.57 1.55
N ASP A 183 1.17 -16.54 1.37
CA ASP A 183 2.60 -16.69 1.17
C ASP A 183 3.41 -16.90 2.47
N ASP A 184 2.78 -16.91 3.64
CA ASP A 184 3.37 -17.41 4.88
C ASP A 184 3.35 -18.92 4.98
N GLU A 185 2.34 -19.56 4.38
CA GLU A 185 2.18 -21.01 4.45
C GLU A 185 3.25 -21.72 3.62
N GLU A 186 3.94 -22.68 4.25
CA GLU A 186 4.92 -23.50 3.56
C GLU A 186 4.21 -24.54 2.68
N GLY A 187 4.45 -24.51 1.38
CA GLY A 187 3.88 -25.46 0.44
C GLY A 187 2.51 -25.08 -0.13
N TRP A 188 2.05 -23.83 0.06
CA TRP A 188 0.90 -23.34 -0.70
C TRP A 188 1.21 -23.38 -2.20
N TYR A 189 0.33 -24.00 -2.97
CA TYR A 189 0.61 -24.42 -4.36
C TYR A 189 0.94 -23.26 -5.33
N CYS A 190 0.60 -22.02 -4.96
CA CYS A 190 0.88 -20.83 -5.77
C CYS A 190 2.13 -20.05 -5.34
N TYR A 191 2.76 -20.36 -4.20
CA TYR A 191 3.91 -19.61 -3.66
C TYR A 191 5.11 -20.53 -3.48
N PHE A 192 6.00 -20.53 -4.47
CA PHE A 192 7.18 -21.39 -4.47
C PHE A 192 8.35 -20.73 -3.75
N ASP A 193 9.16 -21.56 -3.09
CA ASP A 193 10.48 -21.12 -2.65
C ASP A 193 11.35 -20.84 -3.88
N ASP A 194 11.63 -19.56 -4.12
CA ASP A 194 12.51 -19.08 -5.17
C ASP A 194 13.96 -18.92 -4.69
N GLY A 195 14.29 -19.44 -3.51
CA GLY A 195 15.57 -19.33 -2.84
C GLY A 195 15.85 -17.94 -2.28
N ARG A 196 14.93 -16.99 -2.42
CA ARG A 196 15.13 -15.61 -1.96
C ARG A 196 14.79 -15.52 -0.48
N ARG A 197 15.70 -14.89 0.26
CA ARG A 197 15.54 -14.71 1.70
C ARG A 197 14.93 -13.38 2.10
N SER A 198 14.66 -12.47 1.17
CA SER A 198 14.16 -11.11 1.48
C SER A 198 12.84 -11.11 2.24
N HIS A 199 11.96 -12.08 1.96
CA HIS A 199 10.74 -12.32 2.73
C HIS A 199 11.05 -12.85 4.15
N LEU A 200 11.88 -13.90 4.24
CA LEU A 200 12.19 -14.61 5.50
C LEU A 200 13.03 -13.79 6.47
N ASP A 201 13.99 -13.03 5.95
CA ASP A 201 14.91 -12.20 6.71
C ASP A 201 14.28 -10.84 7.08
N SER A 202 13.08 -10.53 6.57
CA SER A 202 12.34 -9.30 6.88
C SER A 202 11.99 -9.20 8.36
N PRO A 203 12.11 -8.00 8.99
CA PRO A 203 11.63 -7.78 10.35
C PRO A 203 10.12 -7.98 10.50
N TRP A 204 9.39 -7.96 9.39
CA TRP A 204 7.93 -8.13 9.32
C TRP A 204 7.49 -9.58 9.11
N HIS A 205 8.42 -10.53 9.02
CA HIS A 205 8.09 -11.95 8.92
C HIS A 205 7.47 -12.46 10.24
N LEU A 206 6.50 -13.40 10.20
CA LEU A 206 5.78 -13.89 11.39
C LEU A 206 6.67 -14.47 12.51
N GLN A 207 7.87 -14.95 12.17
CA GLN A 207 8.82 -15.43 13.17
C GLN A 207 9.49 -14.27 13.95
N GLN A 208 9.57 -13.09 13.35
CA GLN A 208 10.22 -11.90 13.91
C GLN A 208 9.19 -10.89 14.45
N TRP A 209 8.13 -10.65 13.68
CA TRP A 209 7.00 -9.82 14.03
C TRP A 209 5.86 -10.67 14.59
N LYS A 210 5.52 -10.43 15.85
CA LYS A 210 4.25 -10.86 16.43
C LYS A 210 3.55 -9.60 16.92
N ALA A 211 2.36 -9.33 16.41
CA ALA A 211 1.54 -8.21 16.88
C ALA A 211 1.27 -8.41 18.38
N ARG A 212 2.05 -7.76 19.23
CA ARG A 212 1.87 -7.81 20.69
C ARG A 212 1.08 -6.59 21.12
N THR A 213 -0.23 -6.68 20.97
CA THR A 213 -1.18 -5.65 21.40
C THR A 213 -1.11 -5.38 22.91
N ASP A 214 -0.56 -6.31 23.70
CA ASP A 214 -0.58 -6.28 25.17
C ASP A 214 0.60 -5.55 25.85
N ARG A 215 1.76 -5.38 25.19
CA ARG A 215 3.01 -4.98 25.89
C ARG A 215 3.84 -3.88 25.24
N SER A 216 3.52 -3.48 24.01
CA SER A 216 4.25 -2.44 23.29
C SER A 216 3.48 -2.02 22.05
N PRO A 217 2.60 -1.01 22.13
CA PRO A 217 1.93 -0.54 20.93
C PRO A 217 2.99 0.00 19.95
N PHE A 218 2.97 -0.51 18.74
CA PHE A 218 3.71 0.05 17.61
C PHE A 218 2.73 0.85 16.77
N VAL A 219 3.12 2.04 16.34
CA VAL A 219 2.38 2.76 15.30
C VAL A 219 3.08 2.52 13.99
N GLY A 220 2.33 2.06 12.99
CA GLY A 220 2.75 2.00 11.60
C GLY A 220 1.88 2.92 10.74
N ILE A 221 2.52 3.73 9.89
CA ILE A 221 1.82 4.59 8.92
C ILE A 221 2.43 4.43 7.52
N LEU A 222 1.59 4.63 6.52
CA LEU A 222 1.98 4.77 5.12
C LEU A 222 1.58 6.15 4.64
N ILE A 223 2.53 6.87 4.06
CA ILE A 223 2.33 8.23 3.56
C ILE A 223 2.37 8.23 2.05
N THR A 224 1.30 8.72 1.44
CA THR A 224 1.21 8.96 -0.01
C THR A 224 0.78 10.39 -0.29
N GLU A 225 0.84 10.82 -1.55
CA GLU A 225 0.11 12.02 -1.96
C GLU A 225 -1.41 11.80 -1.76
N ARG A 226 -2.14 12.89 -1.51
CA ARG A 226 -3.60 12.85 -1.47
C ARG A 226 -4.16 12.77 -2.89
N LEU A 227 -5.07 11.82 -3.12
CA LEU A 227 -5.81 11.66 -4.37
C LEU A 227 -7.17 12.36 -4.33
N GLY A 228 -7.86 12.36 -5.47
CA GLY A 228 -9.20 12.91 -5.65
C GLY A 228 -10.31 11.96 -5.18
N ALA A 229 -11.48 12.09 -5.80
CA ALA A 229 -12.64 11.26 -5.51
C ALA A 229 -12.48 9.83 -6.02
N GLN A 230 -13.17 8.90 -5.35
CA GLN A 230 -13.39 7.52 -5.80
C GLN A 230 -14.07 7.48 -7.17
N MET A 231 -13.76 6.45 -7.97
CA MET A 231 -14.48 6.13 -9.19
C MET A 231 -15.99 5.95 -8.91
N PRO A 232 -16.85 6.78 -9.53
CA PRO A 232 -18.30 6.68 -9.39
C PRO A 232 -18.86 5.31 -9.80
N THR A 233 -19.85 4.82 -9.06
CA THR A 233 -20.55 3.55 -9.33
C THR A 233 -21.34 3.56 -10.64
N GLU A 234 -21.72 4.74 -11.14
CA GLU A 234 -22.42 4.92 -12.41
C GLU A 234 -21.61 4.48 -13.65
N TYR A 235 -20.28 4.38 -13.51
CA TYR A 235 -19.40 3.84 -14.56
C TYR A 235 -19.44 2.31 -14.66
N CYS A 236 -20.12 1.65 -13.73
CA CYS A 236 -20.29 0.21 -13.62
C CYS A 236 -21.79 -0.16 -13.76
N PRO A 237 -22.39 -0.04 -14.96
CA PRO A 237 -23.81 -0.32 -15.12
C PRO A 237 -24.12 -1.81 -14.96
N PRO A 238 -25.25 -2.18 -14.32
CA PRO A 238 -25.63 -3.57 -14.13
C PRO A 238 -25.84 -4.31 -15.46
N ARG A 239 -25.49 -5.59 -15.49
CA ARG A 239 -25.54 -6.44 -16.70
C ARG A 239 -26.96 -6.52 -17.27
N GLN A 240 -27.20 -5.89 -18.41
CA GLN A 240 -28.38 -6.19 -19.23
C GLN A 240 -28.07 -7.43 -20.07
N LYS A 241 -28.63 -8.59 -19.69
CA LYS A 241 -28.48 -9.85 -20.45
C LYS A 241 -28.82 -9.64 -21.92
N GLY A 242 -27.91 -10.02 -22.82
CA GLY A 242 -28.14 -10.06 -24.26
C GLY A 242 -27.78 -8.81 -25.05
N VAL A 243 -27.23 -7.76 -24.41
CA VAL A 243 -26.72 -6.59 -25.14
C VAL A 243 -25.20 -6.65 -25.18
N SER A 244 -24.63 -6.89 -26.36
CA SER A 244 -23.22 -6.62 -26.62
C SER A 244 -23.06 -5.10 -26.63
N ARG A 245 -22.54 -4.54 -25.53
CA ARG A 245 -22.12 -3.13 -25.49
C ARG A 245 -20.60 -3.09 -25.56
N SER A 246 -20.08 -2.09 -26.25
CA SER A 246 -18.70 -1.65 -26.07
C SER A 246 -18.45 -1.40 -24.58
N LEU A 247 -17.28 -1.82 -24.09
CA LEU A 247 -16.83 -1.50 -22.73
C LEU A 247 -16.95 0.03 -22.52
N PRO A 248 -17.50 0.50 -21.39
CA PRO A 248 -17.42 1.91 -21.02
C PRO A 248 -15.97 2.40 -21.08
N GLU A 249 -15.76 3.67 -21.46
CA GLU A 249 -14.42 4.25 -21.60
C GLU A 249 -13.62 4.11 -20.28
N GLU A 250 -14.30 4.22 -19.15
CA GLU A 250 -13.72 4.13 -17.82
C GLU A 250 -13.26 2.70 -17.47
N LEU A 251 -13.98 1.67 -17.93
CA LEU A 251 -13.52 0.29 -17.78
C LEU A 251 -12.31 0.04 -18.68
N SER A 252 -12.26 0.67 -19.86
CA SER A 252 -11.04 0.67 -20.68
C SER A 252 -9.86 1.33 -19.97
N GLU A 253 -10.08 2.42 -19.22
CA GLU A 253 -9.02 3.03 -18.38
C GLU A 253 -8.54 2.10 -17.28
N LEU A 254 -9.46 1.40 -16.60
CA LEU A 254 -9.10 0.42 -15.58
C LEU A 254 -8.26 -0.72 -16.18
N LEU A 255 -8.69 -1.28 -17.31
CA LEU A 255 -7.93 -2.34 -17.99
C LEU A 255 -6.53 -1.88 -18.36
N MET A 256 -6.35 -0.64 -18.84
CA MET A 256 -5.02 -0.07 -19.08
C MET A 256 -4.19 0.04 -17.80
N LEU A 257 -4.75 0.50 -16.68
CA LEU A 257 -4.01 0.50 -15.40
C LEU A 257 -3.59 -0.91 -14.95
N LEU A 258 -4.42 -1.91 -15.19
CA LEU A 258 -4.10 -3.31 -14.89
C LEU A 258 -3.06 -3.89 -15.85
N GLU A 259 -3.06 -3.47 -17.12
CA GLU A 259 -1.99 -3.76 -18.08
C GLU A 259 -0.64 -3.18 -17.61
N ASP A 260 -0.63 -1.96 -17.05
CA ASP A 260 0.57 -1.37 -16.45
C ASP A 260 1.06 -2.19 -15.24
N LEU A 261 0.17 -2.64 -14.34
CA LEU A 261 0.55 -3.53 -13.24
C LEU A 261 1.08 -4.88 -13.76
N ASN A 262 0.46 -5.45 -14.79
CA ASN A 262 0.90 -6.70 -15.40
C ASN A 262 2.29 -6.59 -16.02
N ALA A 263 2.59 -5.46 -16.68
CA ALA A 263 3.89 -5.23 -17.31
C ALA A 263 5.06 -5.31 -16.31
N VAL A 264 4.79 -4.98 -15.04
CA VAL A 264 5.77 -5.07 -13.95
C VAL A 264 5.61 -6.32 -13.09
N GLY A 265 4.72 -7.23 -13.47
CA GLY A 265 4.47 -8.49 -12.78
C GLY A 265 3.77 -8.32 -11.42
N ILE A 266 2.83 -7.39 -11.29
CA ILE A 266 2.01 -7.18 -10.09
C ILE A 266 0.56 -7.53 -10.39
N VAL A 267 -0.06 -8.26 -9.45
CA VAL A 267 -1.51 -8.52 -9.39
C VAL A 267 -2.03 -7.75 -8.20
N HIS A 268 -3.06 -6.94 -8.37
CA HIS A 268 -3.53 -6.13 -7.25
C HIS A 268 -4.26 -6.95 -6.17
N GLY A 269 -5.03 -7.97 -6.56
CA GLY A 269 -5.72 -8.89 -5.64
C GLY A 269 -6.94 -8.35 -4.89
N ASP A 270 -7.27 -7.06 -5.03
CA ASP A 270 -8.48 -6.46 -4.44
C ASP A 270 -8.98 -5.25 -5.23
N ILE A 271 -9.20 -5.42 -6.54
CA ILE A 271 -9.73 -4.34 -7.39
C ILE A 271 -11.20 -4.13 -7.00
N LYS A 272 -11.49 -2.93 -6.50
CA LYS A 272 -12.82 -2.44 -6.10
C LYS A 272 -12.89 -0.94 -6.39
N LEU A 273 -14.10 -0.39 -6.55
CA LEU A 273 -14.26 1.03 -6.90
C LEU A 273 -13.61 1.99 -5.89
N ASN A 274 -13.65 1.67 -4.60
CA ASN A 274 -13.03 2.47 -3.54
C ASN A 274 -11.49 2.44 -3.59
N ASN A 275 -10.90 1.50 -4.32
CA ASN A 275 -9.46 1.39 -4.55
C ASN A 275 -9.01 2.05 -5.86
N ILE A 276 -9.93 2.70 -6.58
CA ILE A 276 -9.68 3.43 -7.81
C ILE A 276 -10.01 4.90 -7.58
N LEU A 277 -8.98 5.74 -7.43
CA LEU A 277 -9.14 7.16 -7.11
C LEU A 277 -8.68 8.05 -8.26
N SER A 278 -9.40 9.14 -8.47
CA SER A 278 -9.03 10.16 -9.46
C SER A 278 -7.77 10.92 -9.02
N ARG A 279 -7.12 11.58 -9.97
CA ARG A 279 -6.04 12.53 -9.65
C ARG A 279 -6.56 13.67 -8.79
N ALA A 280 -5.70 14.20 -7.92
CA ALA A 280 -6.00 15.47 -7.26
C ALA A 280 -6.13 16.60 -8.29
N SER A 281 -7.05 17.55 -8.04
CA SER A 281 -7.25 18.72 -8.90
C SER A 281 -6.00 19.59 -9.01
N GLU A 282 -5.21 19.65 -7.94
CA GLU A 282 -3.92 20.35 -7.88
C GLU A 282 -2.77 19.33 -7.93
N SER A 283 -2.38 18.93 -9.13
CA SER A 283 -1.22 18.05 -9.33
C SER A 283 0.07 18.83 -9.05
N TRP A 284 0.81 18.42 -8.02
CA TRP A 284 2.11 19.00 -7.66
C TRP A 284 3.25 18.48 -8.54
N LEU A 285 3.03 17.35 -9.21
CA LEU A 285 3.86 16.87 -10.31
C LEU A 285 3.31 17.39 -11.64
N SER A 286 4.21 17.68 -12.59
CA SER A 286 3.83 17.87 -13.99
C SER A 286 3.06 16.63 -14.44
N SER A 287 1.94 16.80 -15.16
CA SER A 287 1.15 15.66 -15.64
C SER A 287 2.03 14.73 -16.46
N GLU A 288 2.42 13.60 -15.86
CA GLU A 288 3.23 12.60 -16.51
C GLU A 288 2.34 11.73 -17.40
N VAL A 289 2.85 11.44 -18.59
CA VAL A 289 2.19 10.60 -19.59
C VAL A 289 2.65 9.17 -19.31
N CYS A 290 1.70 8.24 -19.20
CA CYS A 290 2.03 6.83 -19.05
C CYS A 290 2.93 6.37 -20.21
N PRO A 291 4.09 5.76 -19.93
CA PRO A 291 5.02 5.35 -20.98
C PRO A 291 4.45 4.23 -21.86
N HIS A 292 3.57 3.39 -21.31
CA HIS A 292 2.95 2.27 -22.02
C HIS A 292 1.82 2.74 -22.94
N HIS A 293 0.83 3.46 -22.38
CA HIS A 293 -0.37 3.89 -23.10
C HIS A 293 -0.23 5.24 -23.82
N ARG A 294 0.85 5.97 -23.57
CA ARG A 294 1.12 7.32 -24.13
C ARG A 294 -0.01 8.31 -23.89
N ARG A 295 -0.70 8.17 -22.74
CA ARG A 295 -1.76 9.06 -22.30
C ARG A 295 -1.66 9.33 -20.81
N ILE A 296 -2.41 10.31 -20.36
CA ILE A 296 -2.58 10.60 -18.93
C ILE A 296 -3.76 9.76 -18.45
N HIS A 297 -3.52 8.87 -17.48
CA HIS A 297 -4.61 8.17 -16.81
C HIS A 297 -5.36 9.13 -15.87
N PRO A 298 -6.71 9.16 -15.91
CA PRO A 298 -7.50 9.96 -14.98
C PRO A 298 -7.59 9.32 -13.57
N TRP A 299 -7.33 8.01 -13.50
CA TRP A 299 -7.45 7.18 -12.30
C TRP A 299 -6.10 6.64 -11.85
N ARG A 300 -6.02 6.27 -10.57
CA ARG A 300 -4.87 5.62 -9.93
C ARG A 300 -5.36 4.52 -9.00
N LEU A 301 -4.54 3.48 -8.86
CA LEU A 301 -4.81 2.34 -7.98
C LEU A 301 -4.16 2.54 -6.61
N ILE A 302 -4.82 2.07 -5.56
CA ILE A 302 -4.38 2.09 -4.16
C ILE A 302 -4.77 0.78 -3.45
N ASP A 303 -4.27 0.56 -2.23
CA ASP A 303 -4.62 -0.61 -1.40
C ASP A 303 -4.04 -1.93 -1.93
N PHE A 304 -2.72 -1.98 -2.04
CA PHE A 304 -1.96 -3.14 -2.50
C PHE A 304 -1.67 -4.19 -1.41
N ASP A 305 -2.44 -4.22 -0.33
CA ASP A 305 -2.14 -5.11 0.80
C ASP A 305 -2.39 -6.59 0.47
N ARG A 306 -3.34 -6.88 -0.44
CA ARG A 306 -3.65 -8.21 -0.99
C ARG A 306 -2.97 -8.50 -2.33
N SER A 307 -2.03 -7.65 -2.73
CA SER A 307 -1.35 -7.82 -4.01
C SER A 307 -0.38 -8.99 -4.01
N SER A 308 -0.13 -9.53 -5.20
CA SER A 308 0.83 -10.60 -5.45
C SER A 308 1.87 -10.15 -6.47
N LYS A 309 3.10 -10.66 -6.34
CA LYS A 309 4.19 -10.39 -7.29
C LYS A 309 4.55 -11.68 -8.03
N TYR A 310 4.52 -11.65 -9.35
CA TYR A 310 4.90 -12.77 -10.22
C TYR A 310 6.02 -12.39 -11.18
N ASP A 311 6.57 -13.38 -11.88
CA ASP A 311 7.56 -13.18 -12.94
C ASP A 311 6.85 -12.91 -14.28
N PRO A 312 6.84 -11.67 -14.80
CA PRO A 312 6.16 -11.37 -16.05
C PRO A 312 6.82 -12.02 -17.28
N ALA A 313 8.06 -12.50 -17.16
CA ALA A 313 8.72 -13.25 -18.22
C ALA A 313 8.32 -14.74 -18.25
N ASN A 314 7.66 -15.23 -17.21
CA ASN A 314 7.15 -16.60 -17.21
C ASN A 314 5.96 -16.73 -18.18
N PRO A 315 6.07 -17.58 -19.22
CA PRO A 315 5.02 -17.72 -20.25
C PRO A 315 3.72 -18.34 -19.73
N ILE A 316 3.72 -18.95 -18.55
CA ILE A 316 2.53 -19.49 -17.89
C ILE A 316 1.86 -18.42 -17.03
N ASP A 317 2.64 -17.73 -16.20
CA ASP A 317 2.10 -16.75 -15.24
C ASP A 317 1.46 -15.55 -15.93
N SER A 318 2.13 -14.97 -16.95
CA SER A 318 1.67 -13.73 -17.57
C SER A 318 0.27 -13.84 -18.20
N PRO A 319 -0.04 -14.84 -19.07
CA PRO A 319 -1.40 -14.99 -19.61
C PRO A 319 -2.44 -15.33 -18.54
N TYR A 320 -2.07 -16.15 -17.56
CA TYR A 320 -2.96 -16.58 -16.49
C TYR A 320 -3.37 -15.39 -15.60
N VAL A 321 -2.39 -14.63 -15.13
CA VAL A 321 -2.63 -13.45 -14.28
C VAL A 321 -3.38 -12.36 -15.02
N SER A 322 -3.03 -12.09 -16.28
CA SER A 322 -3.75 -11.12 -17.11
C SER A 322 -5.25 -11.49 -17.19
N THR A 323 -5.53 -12.78 -17.37
CA THR A 323 -6.91 -13.30 -17.37
C THR A 323 -7.62 -13.05 -16.04
N ILE A 324 -6.97 -13.33 -14.90
CA ILE A 324 -7.54 -13.07 -13.57
C ILE A 324 -7.85 -11.59 -13.35
N GLN A 325 -6.90 -10.69 -13.65
CA GLN A 325 -7.12 -9.26 -13.44
C GLN A 325 -8.24 -8.71 -14.33
N ASN A 326 -8.36 -9.19 -15.57
CA ASN A 326 -9.47 -8.83 -16.45
C ASN A 326 -10.82 -9.32 -15.89
N TYR A 327 -10.89 -10.54 -15.36
CA TYR A 327 -12.09 -11.02 -14.68
C TYR A 327 -12.42 -10.19 -13.43
N ALA A 328 -11.42 -9.80 -12.64
CA ALA A 328 -11.64 -8.93 -11.48
C ALA A 328 -12.18 -7.55 -11.89
N ALA A 329 -11.67 -6.97 -12.99
CA ALA A 329 -12.19 -5.71 -13.53
C ALA A 329 -13.64 -5.83 -14.00
N ASP A 330 -13.99 -6.93 -14.65
CA ASP A 330 -15.37 -7.23 -15.04
C ASP A 330 -16.27 -7.41 -13.81
N ASP A 331 -15.77 -8.05 -12.75
CA ASP A 331 -16.54 -8.36 -11.54
C ASP A 331 -16.92 -7.13 -10.72
N ILE A 332 -16.12 -6.07 -10.78
CA ILE A 332 -16.44 -4.78 -10.14
C ILE A 332 -17.70 -4.17 -10.70
N CYS A 333 -18.00 -4.43 -11.97
CA CYS A 333 -19.24 -3.98 -12.57
C CYS A 333 -20.49 -4.69 -11.99
N TYR A 334 -20.31 -5.66 -11.08
CA TYR A 334 -21.37 -6.47 -10.49
C TYR A 334 -21.52 -6.34 -8.96
N GLN A 335 -20.64 -5.61 -8.27
CA GLN A 335 -20.70 -5.38 -6.81
C GLN A 335 -21.58 -4.18 -6.45
#